data_AF-A0A257AVG8-F1
#
_entry.id   AF-A0A257AVG8-F1
#
_cell.length_a   1.000
_cell.length_b   1.000
_cell.length_c   1.000
_cell.angle_alpha   90.00
_cell.angle_beta   90.00
_cell.angle_gamma   90.00
#
_symmetry.space_group_name_H-M   'P 1'
#
loop_
_entity.id
_entity.type
_entity.pdbx_description
1 polymer ?
#
loop_
_entity_poly.entity_id
_entity_poly.type
_entity_poly.pdbx_seq_one_letter_code
_entity_poly.pdbx_strand_id
1 'polypeptide(L)' 'MANGFRFTQQHPTPERYREIQQALADQGFYNGPVDGNWTAESLAALRRYQQEKSLPGDGRLNSLTLISLG' A
#
# COMPACT_ATOMS: atom_id res chain seq x y z
N MET A 1 -6.12 -1.85 30.68
CA MET A 1 -5.85 -3.00 29.79
C MET A 1 -4.72 -2.62 28.85
N ALA A 2 -3.53 -3.21 29.00
CA ALA A 2 -2.39 -2.96 28.13
C ALA A 2 -2.33 -4.06 27.07
N ASN A 3 -2.91 -3.81 25.89
CA ASN A 3 -2.73 -4.68 24.74
C ASN A 3 -1.53 -4.18 23.94
N GLY A 4 -0.39 -4.84 24.15
CA GLY A 4 0.81 -4.64 23.36
C GLY A 4 0.55 -5.02 21.91
N PHE A 5 0.36 -4.01 21.07
CA PHE A 5 0.50 -4.14 19.63
C PHE A 5 1.98 -4.33 19.34
N ARG A 6 2.39 -5.60 19.37
CA ARG A 6 3.72 -6.04 18.93
C ARG A 6 3.82 -5.71 17.44
N PHE A 7 4.51 -4.62 17.14
CA PHE A 7 5.08 -4.32 15.83
C PHE A 7 6.17 -5.34 15.49
N THR A 8 5.81 -6.62 15.41
CA THR A 8 6.71 -7.64 14.88
C THR A 8 6.42 -7.79 13.40
N GLN A 9 7.47 -7.56 12.62
CA GLN A 9 7.71 -8.09 11.29
C GLN A 9 7.39 -7.17 10.11
N GLN A 10 8.46 -6.47 9.70
CA GLN A 10 8.67 -5.78 8.43
C GLN A 10 8.67 -6.72 7.21
N HIS A 11 7.68 -7.60 7.11
CA HIS A 11 7.56 -8.52 5.98
C HIS A 11 6.44 -7.94 5.11
N PRO A 12 6.66 -7.62 3.82
CA PRO A 12 5.59 -7.24 2.93
C PRO A 12 4.67 -8.47 2.76
N THR A 13 3.71 -8.62 3.66
CA THR A 13 2.72 -9.70 3.62
C THR A 13 1.68 -9.39 2.55
N PRO A 14 1.07 -10.42 1.94
CA PRO A 14 -0.03 -10.25 0.99
C PRO A 14 -1.17 -9.39 1.55
N GLU A 15 -1.43 -9.45 2.87
CA GLU A 15 -2.38 -8.56 3.55
C GLU A 15 -2.05 -7.08 3.34
N ARG A 16 -0.77 -6.68 3.39
CA ARG A 16 -0.37 -5.29 3.18
C ARG A 16 -0.66 -4.85 1.76
N TYR A 17 -0.32 -5.70 0.78
CA TYR A 17 -0.60 -5.44 -0.62
C TYR A 17 -2.09 -5.30 -0.89
N ARG A 18 -2.94 -6.06 -0.19
CA ARG A 18 -4.40 -5.93 -0.25
C ARG A 18 -4.85 -4.58 0.29
N GLU A 19 -4.39 -4.17 1.46
CA GLU A 19 -4.73 -2.86 2.04
C GLU A 19 -4.40 -1.71 1.07
N ILE A 20 -3.21 -1.76 0.46
CA ILE A 20 -2.77 -0.78 -0.53
C ILE A 20 -3.65 -0.82 -1.77
N GLN A 21 -3.89 -2.00 -2.34
CA GLN A 21 -4.74 -2.15 -3.52
C GLN A 21 -6.18 -1.68 -3.25
N GLN A 22 -6.70 -1.91 -2.04
CA GLN A 22 -8.01 -1.46 -1.63
C GLN A 22 -8.07 0.06 -1.52
N ALA A 23 -7.09 0.68 -0.88
CA ALA A 23 -6.98 2.13 -0.79
C ALA A 23 -6.83 2.76 -2.18
N LEU A 24 -6.03 2.16 -3.05
CA LEU A 24 -5.89 2.61 -4.44
C LEU A 24 -7.20 2.47 -5.22
N ALA A 25 -7.99 1.43 -4.97
CA ALA A 25 -9.28 1.23 -5.62
C ALA A 25 -10.33 2.21 -5.14
N ASP A 26 -10.38 2.49 -3.83
CA ASP A 26 -11.24 3.51 -3.23
C ASP A 26 -10.98 4.89 -3.83
N GLN A 27 -9.71 5.23 -4.03
CA GLN A 27 -9.29 6.49 -4.65
C GLN A 27 -9.44 6.49 -6.19
N GLY A 28 -9.87 5.38 -6.81
CA GLY A 28 -10.05 5.25 -8.26
C GLY A 28 -8.75 5.07 -9.06
N PHE A 29 -7.61 4.85 -8.40
CA PHE A 29 -6.32 4.59 -9.03
C PHE A 29 -6.14 3.13 -9.45
N TYR A 30 -6.83 2.19 -8.80
CA TYR A 30 -6.76 0.76 -9.07
C TYR A 30 -8.14 0.19 -9.40
N ASN A 31 -8.26 -0.55 -10.51
CA ASN A 31 -9.52 -1.20 -10.92
C ASN A 31 -9.41 -2.73 -10.95
N GLY A 32 -8.29 -3.27 -10.45
CA GLY A 32 -8.01 -4.71 -10.45
C GLY A 32 -8.41 -5.41 -9.14
N PRO A 33 -8.17 -6.73 -9.07
CA PRO A 33 -8.48 -7.52 -7.88
C PRO A 33 -7.50 -7.25 -6.72
N VAL A 34 -8.07 -6.92 -5.56
CA VAL A 34 -7.37 -6.68 -4.27
C VAL A 34 -7.01 -8.02 -3.61
N ASP A 35 -6.17 -8.81 -4.28
CA ASP A 35 -5.74 -10.14 -3.82
C ASP A 35 -4.41 -10.10 -3.05
N GLY A 36 -3.69 -8.98 -3.12
CA GLY A 36 -2.35 -8.83 -2.55
C GLY A 36 -1.25 -9.18 -3.54
N ASN A 37 -1.61 -9.45 -4.79
CA ASN A 37 -0.66 -9.68 -5.86
C ASN A 37 -0.10 -8.36 -6.37
N TRP A 38 1.16 -8.10 -6.08
CA TRP A 38 1.84 -6.90 -6.54
C TRP A 38 2.25 -7.00 -8.02
N THR A 39 1.35 -6.59 -8.91
CA THR A 39 1.55 -6.58 -10.37
C THR A 39 1.94 -5.21 -10.91
N ALA A 40 2.23 -5.12 -12.22
CA ALA A 40 2.53 -3.86 -12.90
C ALA A 40 1.38 -2.81 -12.77
N GLU A 41 0.13 -3.26 -12.72
CA GLU A 41 -1.03 -2.40 -12.47
C GLU A 41 -1.02 -1.82 -11.06
N SER A 42 -0.68 -2.65 -10.06
CA SER A 42 -0.55 -2.21 -8.67
C SER A 42 0.59 -1.20 -8.50
N LEU A 43 1.71 -1.43 -9.20
CA LEU A 43 2.82 -0.49 -9.31
C LEU A 43 2.40 0.84 -9.95
N ALA A 44 1.66 0.81 -11.06
CA ALA A 44 1.18 2.01 -11.72
C ALA A 44 0.21 2.80 -10.84
N ALA A 45 -0.73 2.11 -10.20
CA ALA A 45 -1.67 2.71 -9.25
C ALA A 45 -0.94 3.30 -8.04
N LEU A 46 0.03 2.58 -7.47
CA LEU A 46 0.84 3.09 -6.36
C LEU A 46 1.62 4.33 -6.74
N ARG A 47 2.28 4.34 -7.90
CA ARG A 47 3.04 5.51 -8.35
C ARG A 47 2.13 6.73 -8.49
N ARG A 48 0.93 6.57 -9.05
CA ARG A 48 -0.06 7.65 -9.15
C ARG A 48 -0.46 8.19 -7.78
N TYR A 49 -0.77 7.31 -6.84
CA TYR A 49 -1.08 7.69 -5.46
C TYR A 49 0.09 8.40 -4.79
N GLN A 50 1.31 7.88 -4.92
CA GLN A 50 2.51 8.51 -4.37
C GLN A 50 2.71 9.91 -4.98
N GLN A 51 2.53 10.07 -6.29
CA GLN A 51 2.61 11.38 -6.95
C GLN A 51 1.53 12.35 -6.43
N GLU A 52 0.29 11.90 -6.24
CA GLU A 52 -0.78 12.73 -5.66
C GLU A 52 -0.46 13.17 -4.23
N LYS A 53 0.01 12.23 -3.40
CA LYS A 53 0.37 12.50 -2.00
C LYS A 53 1.72 13.22 -1.84
N SER A 54 2.35 13.64 -2.94
CA SER A 54 3.71 14.23 -2.93
C SER A 54 4.75 13.34 -2.23
N LEU A 55 4.56 12.04 -2.30
CA LEU A 55 5.48 11.00 -1.85
C LEU A 55 6.44 10.63 -3.00
N PRO A 56 7.61 10.05 -2.68
CA PRO A 56 8.51 9.52 -3.71
C PRO A 56 7.79 8.43 -4.51
N GLY A 57 7.38 8.77 -5.73
CA GLY A 57 6.65 7.95 -6.71
C GLY A 57 7.48 6.83 -7.34
N ASP A 58 8.39 6.25 -6.57
CA ASP A 58 9.31 5.20 -7.02
C ASP A 58 8.60 3.84 -7.18
N GLY A 59 7.32 3.76 -6.78
CA GLY A 59 6.55 2.51 -6.81
C GLY A 59 7.05 1.48 -5.78
N ARG A 60 7.94 1.91 -4.87
CA ARG A 60 8.42 1.09 -3.77
C ARG A 60 7.55 1.34 -2.55
N LEU A 61 7.11 0.23 -1.95
CA LEU A 61 6.50 0.24 -0.64
C LEU A 61 7.58 0.50 0.41
N ASN A 62 7.78 1.78 0.71
CA ASN A 62 8.64 2.22 1.80
C ASN A 62 7.81 2.50 3.06
N SER A 63 8.50 2.65 4.19
CA SER A 63 7.89 2.98 5.47
C SER A 63 6.98 4.21 5.41
N LEU A 64 7.31 5.22 4.58
CA LEU A 64 6.49 6.42 4.40
C LEU A 64 5.13 6.11 3.75
N THR A 65 5.13 5.27 2.72
CA THR A 65 3.91 4.80 2.06
C THR A 65 3.07 3.96 3.02
N LEU A 66 3.73 3.16 3.88
CA LEU A 66 3.07 2.38 4.92
C LEU A 66 2.43 3.27 6.01
N ILE A 67 3.08 4.37 6.40
CA ILE A 67 2.55 5.34 7.36
C ILE A 67 1.37 6.13 6.76
N SER A 68 1.40 6.44 5.47
CA SER A 68 0.32 7.19 4.82
C SER A 68 -0.94 6.35 4.54
N LEU A 69 -0.83 5.02 4.55
CA LEU A 69 -1.92 4.09 4.27
C LEU A 69 -2.46 3.37 5.52
N GLY A 70 -1.83 3.60 6.68
CA GLY A 70 -2.30 3.12 7.99
C GLY A 70 -2.91 4.27 8.79
#